data_AF-A0A497L899-F1
#
_entry.id   AF-A0A497L899-F1
#
_cell.length_a   1.000
_cell.length_b   1.000
_cell.length_c   1.000
_cell.angle_alpha   90.00
_cell.angle_beta   90.00
_cell.angle_gamma   90.00
#
_symmetry.space_group_name_H-M   'P 1'
#
loop_
_entity.id
_entity.type
_entity.pdbx_description
1 polymer ?
#
loop_
_entity_poly.entity_id
_entity_poly.type
_entity_poly.pdbx_seq_one_letter_code
_entity_poly.pdbx_strand_id
1 'polypeptide(L)'
;MTINFECLPENYSSYFYRDLYRRFPKTFLVAEVDGDVQGYIMCRIERGLSKLHSFRPTRLCHVVSIAVREPYRRRGIASALLREAMRNGSAEYRATECFLEVRVSNEPAIRLYEKLGFSKVRRSPGYYMDGEDAWVMAVPIVEKA
;
A
#
# COMPACT_ATOMS: atom_id res chain seq x y z
N MET A 1 15.17 9.94 1.38
CA MET A 1 14.23 9.16 0.54
C MET A 1 15.00 8.19 -0.36
N THR A 2 15.89 7.39 0.23
CA THR A 2 16.75 6.46 -0.52
C THR A 2 16.13 5.07 -0.64
N ILE A 3 15.33 4.67 0.35
CA ILE A 3 14.71 3.33 0.42
C ILE A 3 13.88 2.97 -0.83
N ASN A 4 13.13 3.92 -1.40
CA ASN A 4 12.34 3.67 -2.61
C ASN A 4 13.24 3.31 -3.79
N PHE A 5 14.25 4.14 -4.06
CA PHE A 5 15.25 3.87 -5.11
C PHE A 5 16.01 2.57 -4.89
N GLU A 6 16.32 2.22 -3.64
CA GLU A 6 17.00 0.97 -3.30
C GLU A 6 16.11 -0.27 -3.49
N CYS A 7 14.78 -0.13 -3.34
CA CYS A 7 13.88 -1.28 -3.24
C CYS A 7 12.93 -1.46 -4.43
N LEU A 8 12.62 -0.41 -5.19
CA LEU A 8 11.56 -0.40 -6.18
C LEU A 8 11.98 0.33 -7.48
N PRO A 9 11.56 -0.18 -8.65
CA PRO A 9 11.75 0.53 -9.92
C PRO A 9 10.82 1.73 -10.07
N GLU A 10 9.65 1.72 -9.43
CA GLU A 10 8.70 2.84 -9.43
C GLU A 10 9.14 3.92 -8.43
N ASN A 11 9.58 5.05 -8.97
CA ASN A 11 10.11 6.17 -8.20
C ASN A 11 9.25 7.42 -8.33
N TYR A 12 9.22 8.25 -7.28
CA TYR A 12 8.40 9.47 -7.24
C TYR A 12 9.21 10.69 -6.84
N SER A 13 8.77 11.87 -7.31
CA SER A 13 9.40 13.14 -6.94
C SER A 13 9.21 13.45 -5.45
N SER A 14 10.16 14.19 -4.86
CA SER A 14 10.04 14.64 -3.46
C SER A 14 8.79 15.48 -3.22
N TYR A 15 8.30 16.19 -4.24
CA TYR A 15 7.02 16.89 -4.19
C TYR A 15 5.86 15.94 -3.90
N PHE A 16 5.79 14.80 -4.60
CA PHE A 16 4.69 13.85 -4.47
C PHE A 16 4.63 13.23 -3.07
N TYR A 17 5.78 12.87 -2.51
CA TYR A 17 5.83 12.40 -1.13
C TYR A 17 5.39 13.45 -0.12
N ARG A 18 5.83 14.70 -0.30
CA ARG A 18 5.41 15.81 0.57
C ARG A 18 3.92 16.10 0.44
N ASP A 19 3.35 16.01 -0.76
CA ASP A 19 1.91 16.15 -0.98
C ASP A 19 1.14 15.07 -0.21
N LEU A 20 1.54 13.80 -0.37
CA LEU A 20 0.91 12.67 0.34
C LEU A 20 1.03 12.82 1.85
N TYR A 21 2.21 13.18 2.36
CA TYR A 21 2.41 13.39 3.79
C TYR A 21 1.54 14.53 4.34
N ARG A 22 1.41 15.64 3.60
CA ARG A 22 0.57 16.78 4.03
C ARG A 22 -0.92 16.43 4.02
N ARG A 23 -1.37 15.65 3.04
CA ARG A 23 -2.80 15.33 2.85
C ARG A 23 -3.27 14.16 3.70
N PHE A 24 -2.41 13.14 3.86
CA PHE A 24 -2.74 11.89 4.53
C PHE A 24 -1.65 11.48 5.54
N PRO A 25 -1.28 12.35 6.51
CA PRO A 25 -0.16 12.10 7.40
C PRO A 25 -0.32 10.84 8.24
N LYS A 26 -1.56 10.44 8.56
CA LYS A 26 -1.84 9.26 9.40
C LYS A 26 -1.64 7.93 8.67
N THR A 27 -1.62 7.95 7.34
CA THR A 27 -1.35 6.77 6.50
C THR A 27 -0.02 6.88 5.75
N PHE A 28 0.84 7.79 6.20
CA PHE A 28 2.24 7.86 5.81
C PHE A 28 3.07 7.44 7.01
N LEU A 29 3.61 6.22 6.98
CA LEU A 29 4.25 5.61 8.14
C LEU A 29 5.65 5.13 7.78
N VAL A 30 6.52 5.12 8.78
CA VAL A 30 7.89 4.62 8.68
C VAL A 30 8.11 3.53 9.72
N ALA A 31 8.97 2.58 9.38
CA ALA A 31 9.49 1.61 10.33
C ALA A 31 10.92 1.99 10.67
N GLU A 32 11.14 2.33 11.93
CA GLU A 32 12.44 2.68 12.48
C GLU A 32 13.06 1.48 13.20
N VAL A 33 14.34 1.23 12.96
CA VAL A 33 15.14 0.22 13.65
C VAL A 33 16.47 0.87 14.00
N ASP A 34 16.81 0.87 15.29
CA ASP A 34 18.05 1.45 15.84
C ASP A 34 18.24 2.94 15.46
N GLY A 35 17.15 3.71 15.40
CA GLY A 35 17.17 5.14 15.05
C GLY A 35 17.13 5.44 13.55
N ASP A 36 17.20 4.41 12.70
CA ASP A 36 17.20 4.56 11.24
C ASP A 36 15.90 4.05 10.61
N VAL A 37 15.41 4.76 9.59
CA VAL A 37 14.26 4.30 8.80
C VAL A 37 14.67 3.15 7.89
N GLN A 38 14.06 1.98 8.07
CA GLN A 38 14.32 0.77 7.30
C GLN A 38 13.16 0.33 6.41
N GLY A 39 12.00 0.96 6.57
CA GLY A 39 10.85 0.73 5.70
C GLY A 39 9.85 1.87 5.80
N TYR A 40 8.95 1.93 4.83
CA TYR A 40 7.88 2.92 4.80
C TYR A 40 6.64 2.37 4.10
N ILE A 41 5.51 3.02 4.35
CA ILE A 41 4.30 2.92 3.54
C ILE A 41 3.73 4.33 3.34
N MET A 42 3.25 4.61 2.13
CA MET A 42 2.49 5.80 1.84
C MET A 42 1.18 5.42 1.18
N CYS A 43 0.07 5.76 1.83
CA CYS A 43 -1.26 5.60 1.26
C CYS A 43 -1.92 6.95 0.98
N ARG A 44 -2.83 6.97 0.02
CA ARG A 44 -3.76 8.08 -0.22
C ARG A 44 -5.20 7.63 -0.07
N ILE A 45 -6.08 8.56 0.28
CA ILE A 45 -7.51 8.27 0.39
C ILE A 45 -8.23 8.75 -0.86
N GLU A 46 -8.93 7.84 -1.51
CA GLU A 46 -9.70 8.11 -2.72
C GLU A 46 -11.20 7.92 -2.46
N ARG A 47 -12.04 8.76 -3.06
CA ARG A 47 -13.47 8.45 -3.19
C ARG A 47 -13.66 7.76 -4.53
N GLY A 48 -14.26 6.58 -4.52
CA GLY A 48 -14.44 5.78 -5.74
C GLY A 48 -15.46 4.68 -5.55
N LEU A 49 -15.52 3.79 -6.54
CA LEU A 49 -16.30 2.56 -6.43
C LEU A 49 -15.48 1.49 -5.71
N SER A 50 -16.16 0.70 -4.89
CA SER A 50 -15.61 -0.48 -4.22
C SER A 50 -14.90 -1.39 -5.21
N LYS A 51 -13.77 -1.94 -4.78
CA LYS A 51 -13.04 -2.94 -5.58
C LYS A 51 -13.62 -4.34 -5.40
N LEU A 52 -14.45 -4.54 -4.38
CA LEU A 52 -14.98 -5.84 -3.98
C LEU A 52 -16.49 -5.99 -4.25
N HIS A 53 -17.23 -4.89 -4.31
CA HIS A 53 -18.68 -4.87 -4.48
C HIS A 53 -19.07 -3.94 -5.62
N SER A 54 -19.74 -4.49 -6.65
CA SER A 54 -20.16 -3.72 -7.82
C SER A 54 -20.99 -2.50 -7.46
N PHE A 55 -20.62 -1.35 -8.01
CA PHE A 55 -21.36 -0.07 -7.94
C PHE A 55 -21.58 0.53 -6.54
N ARG A 56 -20.85 0.08 -5.51
CA ARG A 56 -20.93 0.69 -4.18
C ARG A 56 -19.94 1.86 -4.04
N PRO A 57 -20.40 3.11 -3.85
CA PRO A 57 -19.51 4.22 -3.53
C PRO A 57 -18.84 3.99 -2.18
N THR A 58 -17.52 4.21 -2.12
CA THR A 58 -16.75 4.05 -0.90
C THR A 58 -15.54 4.98 -0.84
N ARG A 59 -14.89 5.02 0.33
CA ARG A 59 -13.57 5.58 0.53
C ARG A 59 -12.55 4.45 0.56
N LEU A 60 -11.53 4.59 -0.27
CA LEU A 60 -10.49 3.60 -0.49
C LEU A 60 -9.18 4.10 0.12
N CYS A 61 -8.54 3.27 0.94
CA CYS A 61 -7.13 3.42 1.30
C CYS A 61 -6.30 2.81 0.17
N HIS A 62 -5.73 3.64 -0.68
CA HIS A 62 -4.88 3.19 -1.79
C HIS A 62 -3.43 3.19 -1.32
N VAL A 63 -2.81 2.00 -1.21
CA VAL A 63 -1.38 1.88 -0.97
C VAL A 63 -0.62 2.29 -2.23
N VAL A 64 0.01 3.47 -2.19
CA VAL A 64 0.75 4.00 -3.34
C VAL A 64 2.13 3.35 -3.43
N SER A 65 2.79 3.17 -2.28
CA SER A 65 4.10 2.51 -2.24
C SER A 65 4.36 1.96 -0.84
N ILE A 66 4.98 0.78 -0.79
CA ILE A 66 5.49 0.16 0.42
C ILE A 66 6.83 -0.50 0.10
N ALA A 67 7.83 -0.25 0.94
CA ALA A 67 9.14 -0.87 0.80
C ALA A 67 9.79 -1.12 2.16
N VAL A 68 10.59 -2.18 2.23
CA VAL A 68 11.44 -2.51 3.37
C VAL A 68 12.80 -2.92 2.81
N ARG A 69 13.87 -2.34 3.35
CA ARG A 69 15.25 -2.67 2.98
C ARG A 69 15.53 -4.14 3.18
N GLU A 70 16.28 -4.73 2.26
CA GLU A 70 16.51 -6.17 2.18
C GLU A 70 16.95 -6.82 3.50
N PRO A 71 17.92 -6.27 4.28
CA PRO A 71 18.36 -6.86 5.55
C PRO A 71 17.27 -6.95 6.63
N TYR A 72 16.20 -6.16 6.49
CA TYR A 72 15.10 -6.05 7.45
C TYR A 72 13.80 -6.72 6.96
N ARG A 73 13.83 -7.33 5.76
CA ARG A 73 12.70 -8.13 5.25
C ARG A 73 12.49 -9.38 6.08
N ARG A 74 11.32 -10.00 5.91
CA ARG A 74 10.90 -11.26 6.59
C ARG A 74 10.78 -11.17 8.13
N ARG A 75 10.85 -9.96 8.70
CA ARG A 75 10.65 -9.68 10.14
C ARG A 75 9.25 -9.15 10.48
N GLY A 76 8.29 -9.24 9.55
CA GLY A 76 6.92 -8.76 9.76
C GLY A 76 6.72 -7.24 9.58
N ILE A 77 7.76 -6.47 9.24
CA ILE A 77 7.70 -5.00 9.12
C ILE A 77 6.64 -4.55 8.11
N ALA A 78 6.65 -5.09 6.89
CA ALA A 78 5.67 -4.71 5.88
C ALA A 78 4.23 -5.05 6.31
N SER A 79 4.05 -6.16 7.03
CA SER A 79 2.75 -6.54 7.59
C SER A 79 2.27 -5.56 8.66
N ALA A 80 3.17 -5.10 9.54
CA ALA A 80 2.86 -4.10 10.55
C ALA A 80 2.47 -2.76 9.91
N LEU A 81 3.27 -2.29 8.95
CA LEU A 81 3.00 -1.05 8.20
C LEU A 81 1.63 -1.07 7.49
N LEU A 82 1.29 -2.17 6.81
CA LEU A 82 -0.01 -2.31 6.14
C LEU A 82 -1.18 -2.30 7.13
N ARG A 83 -1.09 -3.06 8.23
CA ARG A 83 -2.16 -3.11 9.24
C ARG A 83 -2.37 -1.74 9.89
N GLU A 84 -1.28 -1.05 10.21
CA GLU A 84 -1.31 0.29 10.77
C GLU A 84 -1.95 1.28 9.81
N ALA A 85 -1.52 1.28 8.54
CA ALA A 85 -2.09 2.17 7.53
C ALA A 85 -3.57 1.89 7.25
N MET A 86 -4.01 0.63 7.26
CA MET A 86 -5.44 0.29 7.13
C MET A 86 -6.23 0.77 8.33
N ARG A 87 -5.72 0.56 9.55
CA ARG A 87 -6.38 1.03 10.78
C ARG A 87 -6.52 2.55 10.78
N ASN A 88 -5.45 3.27 10.47
CA ASN A 88 -5.47 4.74 10.40
C ASN A 88 -6.35 5.22 9.24
N GLY A 89 -6.34 4.51 8.11
CA GLY A 89 -7.22 4.77 6.98
C GLY A 89 -8.71 4.76 7.35
N SER A 90 -9.13 3.75 8.13
CA SER A 90 -10.49 3.68 8.65
C SER A 90 -10.74 4.75 9.72
N ALA A 91 -9.93 4.81 10.77
CA ALA A 91 -10.17 5.67 11.94
C ALA A 91 -10.15 7.17 11.59
N GLU A 92 -9.21 7.61 10.76
CA GLU A 92 -8.95 9.04 10.50
C GLU A 92 -9.67 9.52 9.23
N TYR A 93 -9.89 8.62 8.27
CA TYR A 93 -10.38 8.99 6.94
C TYR A 93 -11.62 8.23 6.47
N ARG A 94 -12.19 7.36 7.32
CA ARG A 94 -13.39 6.55 7.06
C ARG A 94 -13.25 5.67 5.82
N ALA A 95 -12.03 5.22 5.52
CA ALA A 95 -11.81 4.24 4.46
C ALA A 95 -12.36 2.89 4.89
N THR A 96 -13.16 2.24 4.02
CA THR A 96 -13.76 0.93 4.33
C THR A 96 -13.12 -0.21 3.54
N GLU A 97 -12.24 0.11 2.60
CA GLU A 97 -11.51 -0.87 1.79
C GLU A 97 -10.08 -0.36 1.57
N CYS A 98 -9.14 -1.30 1.47
CA CYS A 98 -7.77 -1.03 1.09
C CYS A 98 -7.47 -1.74 -0.23
N PHE A 99 -6.77 -1.08 -1.15
CA PHE A 99 -6.34 -1.70 -2.40
C PHE A 99 -4.95 -1.23 -2.83
N LEU A 100 -4.36 -2.00 -3.74
CA LEU A 100 -3.04 -1.75 -4.31
C LEU A 100 -2.92 -2.40 -5.68
N GLU A 101 -1.90 -1.96 -6.42
CA GLU A 101 -1.38 -2.68 -7.58
C GLU A 101 -0.03 -3.35 -7.27
N VAL A 102 0.12 -4.59 -7.74
CA VAL A 102 1.35 -5.37 -7.57
C VAL A 102 1.71 -6.06 -8.89
N ARG A 103 2.99 -5.99 -9.27
CA ARG A 103 3.57 -6.74 -10.41
C ARG A 103 3.15 -8.21 -10.34
N VAL A 104 2.67 -8.75 -11.47
CA VAL A 104 2.25 -10.16 -11.53
C VAL A 104 3.40 -11.12 -11.23
N SER A 105 4.65 -10.71 -11.46
CA SER A 105 5.86 -11.46 -11.12
C SER A 105 6.31 -11.33 -9.65
N ASN A 106 5.77 -10.38 -8.88
CA ASN A 106 6.19 -10.13 -7.50
C ASN A 106 5.50 -11.07 -6.49
N GLU A 107 5.82 -12.35 -6.65
CA GLU A 107 5.35 -13.46 -5.84
C GLU A 107 5.53 -13.27 -4.31
N PRO A 108 6.67 -12.74 -3.82
CA PRO A 108 6.81 -12.44 -2.38
C PRO A 108 5.80 -11.41 -1.86
N ALA A 109 5.53 -10.35 -2.63
CA ALA A 109 4.57 -9.31 -2.23
C ALA A 109 3.13 -9.83 -2.33
N ILE A 110 2.78 -10.54 -3.40
CA ILE A 110 1.47 -11.18 -3.57
C ILE A 110 1.14 -12.07 -2.35
N ARG A 111 2.07 -12.96 -1.95
CA ARG A 111 1.88 -13.81 -0.77
C ARG A 111 1.76 -13.03 0.54
N LEU A 112 2.45 -11.90 0.68
CA LEU A 112 2.30 -11.01 1.83
C LEU A 112 0.88 -10.43 1.87
N TYR A 113 0.37 -9.94 0.74
CA TYR A 113 -0.96 -9.34 0.66
C TYR A 113 -2.06 -10.39 0.88
N GLU A 114 -1.94 -11.58 0.28
CA GLU A 114 -2.87 -12.70 0.51
C GLU A 114 -2.93 -13.09 1.99
N LYS A 115 -1.77 -13.16 2.69
CA LYS A 115 -1.72 -13.40 4.15
C LYS A 115 -2.38 -12.32 4.99
N LEU A 116 -2.53 -11.11 4.44
CA LEU A 116 -3.23 -10.00 5.07
C LEU A 116 -4.71 -9.90 4.66
N GLY A 117 -5.21 -10.87 3.90
CA GLY A 117 -6.60 -10.96 3.47
C GLY A 117 -6.92 -10.23 2.16
N PHE A 118 -5.92 -9.73 1.44
CA PHE A 118 -6.14 -9.17 0.11
C PHE A 118 -6.44 -10.28 -0.90
N SER A 119 -7.43 -10.02 -1.75
CA SER A 119 -7.81 -10.89 -2.87
C SER A 119 -7.49 -10.21 -4.19
N LYS A 120 -7.09 -10.99 -5.20
CA LYS A 120 -6.93 -10.51 -6.58
C LYS A 120 -8.31 -10.15 -7.15
N VAL A 121 -8.51 -8.88 -7.48
CA VAL A 121 -9.78 -8.35 -8.00
C VAL A 121 -9.80 -8.43 -9.52
N ARG A 122 -8.75 -7.90 -10.15
CA ARG A 122 -8.60 -7.90 -11.61
C ARG A 122 -7.14 -7.82 -12.00
N ARG A 123 -6.85 -8.24 -13.22
CA ARG A 123 -5.57 -7.94 -13.87
C ARG A 123 -5.66 -6.58 -14.56
N SER A 124 -4.57 -5.83 -14.56
CA SER A 124 -4.42 -4.56 -15.27
C SER A 124 -3.29 -4.71 -16.29
N PRO A 125 -3.63 -4.95 -17.58
CA PRO A 125 -2.63 -5.14 -18.62
C PRO A 125 -1.76 -3.90 -18.82
N GLY A 126 -0.44 -4.09 -18.98
CA GLY A 126 0.51 -3.00 -19.27
C GLY A 126 0.51 -1.87 -18.25
N TYR A 127 0.29 -2.19 -16.96
CA TYR A 127 0.18 -1.19 -15.90
C TYR A 127 1.52 -0.50 -15.62
N TYR A 128 2.62 -1.26 -15.63
CA TYR A 128 3.96 -0.74 -15.38
C TYR A 128 4.60 -0.23 -16.66
N MET A 129 5.56 0.70 -16.53
CA MET A 129 6.18 1.38 -17.68
C MET A 129 6.94 0.45 -18.63
N ASP A 130 7.42 -0.68 -18.13
CA ASP A 130 8.08 -1.74 -18.90
C ASP A 130 7.08 -2.68 -19.59
N GLY A 131 5.79 -2.41 -19.48
CA GLY A 131 4.72 -3.22 -20.03
C GLY A 131 4.29 -4.39 -19.13
N GLU A 132 4.86 -4.55 -17.93
CA GLU A 132 4.40 -5.61 -17.04
C GLU A 132 2.97 -5.34 -16.55
N ASP A 133 2.19 -6.41 -16.43
CA ASP A 133 0.87 -6.36 -15.87
C ASP A 133 0.90 -6.22 -14.34
N ALA A 134 -0.18 -5.68 -13.78
CA ALA A 134 -0.41 -5.67 -12.35
C ALA A 134 -1.64 -6.51 -11.98
N TRP A 135 -1.58 -7.17 -10.82
CA TRP A 135 -2.79 -7.51 -10.07
C TRP A 135 -3.26 -6.29 -9.31
N VAL A 136 -4.53 -5.92 -9.47
CA VAL A 136 -5.23 -5.09 -8.49
C VAL A 136 -5.69 -6.02 -7.38
N MET A 137 -5.22 -5.79 -6.16
CA MET A 137 -5.62 -6.56 -4.99
C MET A 137 -6.36 -5.67 -3.99
N ALA A 138 -7.39 -6.21 -3.33
CA ALA A 138 -8.18 -5.45 -2.35
C ALA A 138 -8.61 -6.29 -1.15
N VAL A 139 -8.85 -5.62 -0.02
CA VAL A 139 -9.35 -6.18 1.24
C VAL A 139 -10.36 -5.22 1.88
N PRO A 140 -11.45 -5.71 2.48
CA PRO A 140 -12.30 -4.85 3.31
C PRO A 140 -11.54 -4.45 4.58
N ILE A 141 -11.64 -3.19 4.98
CA ILE A 141 -11.14 -2.74 6.28
C ILE A 141 -12.25 -2.99 7.28
N VAL A 142 -12.12 -4.07 8.05
CA VAL A 142 -13.10 -4.43 9.08
C VAL A 142 -12.79 -3.62 10.33
N GLU A 143 -13.73 -2.76 10.74
CA GLU A 143 -13.68 -2.13 12.06
C GLU A 143 -13.79 -3.24 13.11
N LYS A 144 -12.76 -3.40 13.95
CA LYS A 144 -12.96 -4.09 15.22
C LYS A 144 -13.70 -3.11 16.12
N ALA A 145 -14.96 -3.44 16.41
CA ALA A 145 -15.76 -2.80 17.45
C ALA A 145 -15.04 -2.83 18.81
#